data_AF-A0A8X7ZMG3-F1
#
_entry.id   AF-A0A8X7ZMG3-F1
#
_cell.length_a   1.000
_cell.length_b   1.000
_cell.length_c   1.000
_cell.angle_alpha   90.00
_cell.angle_beta   90.00
_cell.angle_gamma   90.00
#
_symmetry.space_group_name_H-M   'P 1'
#
loop_
_entity.id
_entity.type
_entity.pdbx_description
1 polymer ?
#
loop_
_entity_poly.entity_id
_entity_poly.type
_entity_poly.pdbx_seq_one_letter_code
_entity_poly.pdbx_strand_id
1 'polypeptide(L)'
;MAVSMRDLDSAFQGAGQKAYPFGLEIWRIENFRPVPVPKSSHGKFFMGDSYVILQTTALKSGSLRHDIHYWLGKDTSQDEAGAAAIKTVELDAALGGRAVQYREVQGHETEKFLSYFKPCIIPQKGGVASGFKHPEAEEHQTCLFVCTGKHVVHVNEASLKFDFVPFARSSLNHDDIFILDTKSKIFQFNGSNSSIQERAKALEVVQYIKDTYHDGKCEVAAVEDGKLMADAETGEFWGFFGGFAPLPRKTASDEDKTGVSLSTKLFW
;
A
#
# COMPACT_ATOMS: atom_id res chain seq x y z
N MET A 1 -17.97 -7.82 25.75
CA MET A 1 -18.72 -6.73 26.41
C MET A 1 -19.55 -6.05 25.34
N ALA A 2 -20.84 -5.80 25.57
CA ALA A 2 -21.66 -5.06 24.61
C ALA A 2 -21.26 -3.58 24.69
N VAL A 3 -20.60 -3.07 23.65
CA VAL A 3 -20.34 -1.63 23.53
C VAL A 3 -21.70 -0.97 23.28
N SER A 4 -22.14 -0.12 24.21
CA SER A 4 -23.34 0.68 24.03
C SER A 4 -23.12 1.62 22.84
N MET A 5 -24.07 1.75 21.92
CA MET A 5 -23.98 2.71 20.81
C MET A 5 -23.77 4.17 21.29
N ARG A 6 -24.01 4.46 22.57
CA ARG A 6 -23.75 5.77 23.18
C ARG A 6 -22.27 6.06 23.44
N ASP A 7 -21.44 5.03 23.51
CA ASP A 7 -19.99 5.13 23.75
C ASP A 7 -19.18 5.00 22.45
N LEU A 8 -19.87 4.81 21.31
CA LEU A 8 -19.24 4.76 20.00
C LEU A 8 -18.72 6.14 19.62
N ASP A 9 -17.51 6.18 19.09
CA ASP A 9 -16.93 7.42 18.57
C ASP A 9 -17.86 8.06 17.53
N SER A 10 -18.07 9.38 17.65
CA SER A 10 -18.91 10.15 16.74
C SER A 10 -18.54 9.97 15.26
N ALA A 11 -17.26 9.72 14.96
CA ALA A 11 -16.81 9.54 13.58
C ALA A 11 -17.34 8.25 12.92
N PHE A 12 -17.79 7.27 13.71
CA PHE A 12 -18.40 6.03 13.21
C PHE A 12 -19.92 6.08 13.12
N GLN A 13 -20.55 7.19 13.51
CA GLN A 13 -21.99 7.34 13.40
C GLN A 13 -22.44 7.26 11.94
N GLY A 14 -23.28 6.28 11.63
CA GLY A 14 -23.77 6.06 10.26
C GLY A 14 -22.82 5.24 9.37
N ALA A 15 -21.67 4.80 9.89
CA ALA A 15 -20.75 3.93 9.17
C ALA A 15 -21.45 2.63 8.74
N GLY A 16 -21.11 2.14 7.55
CA GLY A 16 -21.62 0.88 7.03
C GLY A 16 -23.06 0.90 6.53
N GLN A 17 -23.70 2.07 6.42
CA GLN A 17 -25.09 2.15 5.94
C GLN A 17 -25.23 2.18 4.41
N LYS A 18 -24.14 2.50 3.68
CA LYS A 18 -24.15 2.63 2.22
C LYS A 18 -23.30 1.54 1.59
N ALA A 19 -23.87 0.83 0.61
CA ALA A 19 -23.11 -0.08 -0.25
C ALA A 19 -22.62 0.63 -1.52
N TYR A 20 -21.95 -0.12 -2.41
CA TYR A 20 -21.44 0.31 -3.72
C TYR A 20 -22.35 1.35 -4.45
N PRO A 21 -21.77 2.35 -5.15
CA PRO A 21 -20.34 2.59 -5.37
C PRO A 21 -19.62 3.32 -4.22
N PHE A 22 -20.31 3.57 -3.11
CA PHE A 22 -19.83 4.44 -2.02
C PHE A 22 -19.60 3.69 -0.70
N GLY A 23 -19.31 2.38 -0.77
CA GLY A 23 -19.19 1.52 0.42
C GLY A 23 -17.85 1.56 1.14
N LEU A 24 -16.86 2.32 0.63
CA LEU A 24 -15.55 2.45 1.25
C LEU A 24 -15.49 3.71 2.13
N GLU A 25 -15.21 3.50 3.41
CA GLU A 25 -15.06 4.54 4.41
C GLU A 25 -13.71 4.37 5.11
N ILE A 26 -12.96 5.45 5.31
CA ILE A 26 -11.60 5.42 5.83
C ILE A 26 -11.47 6.47 6.92
N TRP A 27 -10.87 6.07 8.04
CA TRP A 27 -10.52 6.95 9.14
C TRP A 27 -9.03 6.80 9.44
N ARG A 28 -8.37 7.93 9.69
CA ARG A 28 -7.03 7.98 10.23
C ARG A 28 -7.12 8.07 11.75
N ILE A 29 -6.26 7.37 12.47
CA ILE A 29 -6.14 7.54 13.91
C ILE A 29 -5.31 8.78 14.19
N GLU A 30 -5.89 9.76 14.89
CA GLU A 30 -5.20 10.96 15.34
C GLU A 30 -5.48 11.15 16.82
N ASN A 31 -4.44 11.12 17.66
CA ASN A 31 -4.57 11.27 19.12
C ASN A 31 -5.64 10.32 19.71
N PHE A 32 -5.55 9.03 19.40
CA PHE A 32 -6.47 7.96 19.84
C PHE A 32 -7.91 8.06 19.30
N ARG A 33 -8.20 8.95 18.35
CA ARG A 33 -9.54 9.12 17.77
C ARG A 33 -9.54 8.86 16.26
N PRO A 34 -10.57 8.19 15.73
CA PRO A 34 -10.78 8.08 14.29
C PRO A 34 -11.21 9.43 13.70
N VAL A 35 -10.48 9.90 12.71
CA VAL A 35 -10.78 11.12 11.93
C VAL A 35 -11.08 10.71 10.49
N PRO A 36 -12.25 11.05 9.93
CA PRO A 36 -12.61 10.67 8.57
C PRO A 36 -11.62 11.21 7.53
N VAL A 37 -11.17 10.34 6.63
CA VAL A 37 -10.28 10.72 5.51
C VAL A 37 -11.14 11.16 4.31
N PRO A 38 -10.87 12.35 3.72
CA PRO A 38 -11.57 12.81 2.52
C PRO A 38 -11.42 11.82 1.37
N LYS A 39 -12.49 11.64 0.58
CA LYS A 39 -12.50 10.70 -0.58
C LYS A 39 -11.37 10.97 -1.59
N SER A 40 -10.97 12.23 -1.78
CA SER A 40 -9.84 12.62 -2.64
C SER A 40 -8.47 12.16 -2.13
N SER A 41 -8.41 11.70 -0.88
CA SER A 41 -7.20 11.19 -0.22
C SER A 41 -7.28 9.69 0.06
N HIS A 42 -8.31 8.99 -0.40
CA HIS A 42 -8.36 7.53 -0.32
C HIS A 42 -7.20 6.92 -1.12
N GLY A 43 -6.48 5.97 -0.53
CA GLY A 43 -5.26 5.40 -1.09
C GLY A 43 -3.96 6.12 -0.71
N LYS A 44 -4.04 7.30 -0.08
CA LYS A 44 -2.88 8.03 0.47
C LYS A 44 -2.72 7.73 1.95
N PHE A 45 -1.78 6.83 2.27
CA PHE A 45 -1.51 6.39 3.63
C PHE A 45 -0.17 6.95 4.10
N PHE A 46 -0.10 7.48 5.31
CA PHE A 46 1.16 7.91 5.93
C PHE A 46 1.80 6.77 6.69
N MET A 47 3.11 6.56 6.48
CA MET A 47 3.88 5.49 7.10
C MET A 47 3.96 5.61 8.62
N GLY A 48 3.86 6.83 9.17
CA GLY A 48 3.85 7.10 10.60
C GLY A 48 2.49 6.96 11.26
N ASP A 49 1.42 6.67 10.52
CA ASP A 49 0.04 6.70 11.03
C ASP A 49 -0.62 5.31 10.96
N SER A 50 -1.72 5.15 11.71
CA SER A 50 -2.60 3.98 11.66
C SER A 50 -3.99 4.37 11.14
N TYR A 51 -4.65 3.45 10.44
CA TYR A 51 -5.93 3.71 9.78
C TYR A 51 -6.94 2.59 10.05
N VAL A 52 -8.23 2.94 10.05
CA VAL A 52 -9.36 2.00 10.02
C VAL A 52 -10.10 2.19 8.70
N ILE A 53 -10.36 1.10 7.99
CA ILE A 53 -11.00 1.07 6.68
C ILE A 53 -12.20 0.14 6.79
N LEU A 54 -13.39 0.62 6.43
CA LEU A 54 -14.59 -0.18 6.33
C LEU A 54 -14.99 -0.31 4.87
N GLN A 55 -15.09 -1.55 4.39
CA GLN A 55 -15.70 -1.86 3.11
C GLN A 55 -17.07 -2.49 3.33
N THR A 56 -18.11 -1.85 2.79
CA THR A 56 -19.49 -2.32 2.84
C THR A 56 -19.97 -2.79 1.47
N THR A 57 -20.36 -4.06 1.40
CA THR A 57 -20.82 -4.73 0.17
C THR A 57 -22.25 -5.22 0.32
N ALA A 58 -23.13 -4.87 -0.61
CA ALA A 58 -24.48 -5.43 -0.64
C ALA A 58 -24.44 -6.86 -1.18
N LEU A 59 -25.04 -7.79 -0.43
CA LEU A 59 -25.22 -9.18 -0.87
C LEU A 59 -26.48 -9.33 -1.70
N LYS A 60 -26.56 -10.39 -2.51
CA LYS A 60 -27.76 -10.73 -3.31
C LYS A 60 -29.03 -10.91 -2.46
N SER A 61 -28.86 -11.26 -1.19
CA SER A 61 -29.93 -11.36 -0.19
C SER A 61 -30.49 -10.01 0.28
N GLY A 62 -29.89 -8.89 -0.13
CA GLY A 62 -30.22 -7.54 0.37
C GLY A 62 -29.55 -7.18 1.70
N SER A 63 -28.88 -8.14 2.36
CA SER A 63 -28.09 -7.85 3.58
C SER A 63 -26.74 -7.22 3.24
N LEU A 64 -26.23 -6.38 4.14
CA LEU A 64 -24.91 -5.80 4.02
C LEU A 64 -23.85 -6.72 4.63
N ARG A 65 -22.72 -6.84 3.94
CA ARG A 65 -21.49 -7.46 4.44
C ARG A 65 -20.47 -6.35 4.73
N HIS A 66 -19.82 -6.47 5.89
CA HIS A 66 -18.78 -5.55 6.32
C HIS A 66 -17.45 -6.29 6.43
N ASP A 67 -16.42 -5.70 5.84
CA ASP A 67 -15.03 -6.10 6.02
C ASP A 67 -14.30 -4.87 6.60
N ILE A 68 -13.72 -5.00 7.79
CA ILE A 68 -12.99 -3.93 8.48
C ILE A 68 -11.51 -4.25 8.43
N HIS A 69 -10.72 -3.37 7.86
CA HIS A 69 -9.26 -3.47 7.84
C HIS A 69 -8.69 -2.40 8.77
N TYR A 70 -7.69 -2.73 9.57
CA TYR A 70 -6.86 -1.71 10.20
C TYR A 70 -5.46 -1.80 9.63
N TRP A 71 -5.05 -0.71 8.99
CA TRP A 71 -3.75 -0.60 8.35
C TRP A 71 -2.76 0.08 9.29
N LEU A 72 -1.59 -0.54 9.44
CA LEU A 72 -0.53 -0.09 10.34
C LEU A 72 0.69 0.33 9.52
N GLY A 73 0.97 1.63 9.53
CA GLY A 73 2.16 2.17 8.89
C GLY A 73 3.42 1.61 9.52
N LYS A 74 4.50 1.50 8.72
CA LYS A 74 5.77 0.94 9.17
C LYS A 74 6.37 1.69 10.36
N ASP A 75 6.14 3.00 10.42
CA ASP A 75 6.68 3.91 11.41
C ASP A 75 5.60 4.36 12.44
N THR A 76 4.41 3.74 12.44
CA THR A 76 3.34 4.09 13.37
C THR A 76 3.72 3.73 14.81
N SER A 77 3.28 4.55 15.76
CA SER A 77 3.57 4.32 17.17
C SER A 77 2.71 3.19 17.74
N GLN A 78 3.20 2.55 18.82
CA GLN A 78 2.52 1.41 19.43
C GLN A 78 1.12 1.77 19.95
N ASP A 79 0.97 2.98 20.46
CA ASP A 79 -0.27 3.50 21.01
C ASP A 79 -1.29 3.82 19.92
N GLU A 80 -0.88 4.35 18.76
CA GLU A 80 -1.75 4.53 17.59
C GLU A 80 -2.18 3.19 16.97
N ALA A 81 -1.24 2.25 16.84
CA ALA A 81 -1.56 0.89 16.37
C ALA A 81 -2.56 0.18 17.31
N GLY A 82 -2.36 0.33 18.63
CA GLY A 82 -3.29 -0.18 19.64
C GLY A 82 -4.66 0.48 19.55
N ALA A 83 -4.70 1.81 19.34
CA ALA A 83 -5.94 2.55 19.16
C ALA A 83 -6.70 2.08 17.90
N ALA A 84 -6.02 1.88 16.77
CA ALA A 84 -6.65 1.36 15.55
C ALA A 84 -7.32 0.00 15.79
N ALA A 85 -6.62 -0.92 16.46
CA ALA A 85 -7.17 -2.24 16.79
C ALA A 85 -8.41 -2.14 17.71
N ILE A 86 -8.37 -1.29 18.74
CA ILE A 86 -9.53 -1.05 19.61
C ILE A 86 -10.70 -0.47 18.82
N LYS A 87 -10.43 0.53 17.97
CA LYS A 87 -11.45 1.18 17.14
C LYS A 87 -12.09 0.23 16.14
N THR A 88 -11.34 -0.72 15.59
CA THR A 88 -11.89 -1.80 14.76
C THR A 88 -12.89 -2.67 15.53
N VAL A 89 -12.59 -3.02 16.78
CA VAL A 89 -13.50 -3.82 17.63
C VAL A 89 -14.75 -3.02 18.02
N GLU A 90 -14.60 -1.74 18.35
CA GLU A 90 -15.74 -0.84 18.62
C GLU A 90 -16.67 -0.72 17.40
N LEU A 91 -16.09 -0.54 16.22
CA LEU A 91 -16.83 -0.45 14.95
C LEU A 91 -17.56 -1.76 14.63
N ASP A 92 -16.91 -2.92 14.76
CA ASP A 92 -17.57 -4.21 14.55
C ASP A 92 -18.74 -4.42 15.51
N ALA A 93 -18.56 -4.11 16.80
CA ALA A 93 -19.63 -4.18 17.79
C ALA A 93 -20.84 -3.30 17.40
N ALA A 94 -20.59 -2.09 16.90
CA ALA A 94 -21.63 -1.19 16.40
C ALA A 94 -22.35 -1.71 15.14
N LEU A 95 -21.64 -2.48 14.30
CA LEU A 95 -22.18 -3.15 13.11
C LEU A 95 -22.85 -4.51 13.43
N GLY A 96 -22.99 -4.83 14.72
CA GLY A 96 -23.67 -6.04 15.21
C GLY A 96 -22.76 -7.27 15.33
N GLY A 97 -21.44 -7.10 15.36
CA GLY A 97 -20.46 -8.17 15.64
C GLY A 97 -20.35 -9.22 14.54
N ARG A 98 -20.58 -8.82 13.29
CA ARG A 98 -20.60 -9.72 12.11
C ARG A 98 -19.57 -9.33 11.05
N ALA A 99 -18.80 -8.27 11.26
CA ALA A 99 -17.79 -7.86 10.31
C ALA A 99 -16.60 -8.82 10.36
N VAL A 100 -15.94 -9.03 9.22
CA VAL A 100 -14.64 -9.71 9.21
C VAL A 100 -13.55 -8.66 9.43
N GLN A 101 -12.67 -8.89 10.40
CA GLN A 101 -11.60 -7.97 10.75
C GLN A 101 -10.26 -8.43 10.15
N TYR A 102 -9.51 -7.53 9.53
CA TYR A 102 -8.21 -7.79 8.92
C TYR A 102 -7.16 -6.85 9.50
N ARG A 103 -6.00 -7.42 9.86
CA ARG A 103 -4.81 -6.68 10.24
C ARG A 103 -3.94 -6.49 9.01
N GLU A 104 -3.84 -5.27 8.52
CA GLU A 104 -3.02 -4.93 7.36
C GLU A 104 -1.75 -4.24 7.85
N VAL A 105 -0.59 -4.88 7.69
CA VAL A 105 0.69 -4.26 8.03
C VAL A 105 1.29 -3.70 6.76
N GLN A 106 1.85 -2.48 6.82
CA GLN A 106 2.53 -1.90 5.67
C GLN A 106 3.53 -2.90 5.08
N GLY A 107 3.38 -3.17 3.80
CA GLY A 107 4.21 -4.08 3.04
C GLY A 107 3.80 -5.56 3.12
N HIS A 108 2.78 -5.89 3.88
CA HIS A 108 2.23 -7.23 4.01
C HIS A 108 0.69 -7.21 3.92
N GLU A 109 0.15 -6.26 3.17
CA GLU A 109 -1.28 -6.13 2.97
C GLU A 109 -1.87 -7.30 2.19
N THR A 110 -3.13 -7.64 2.49
CA THR A 110 -3.88 -8.64 1.76
C THR A 110 -4.27 -8.14 0.36
N GLU A 111 -4.36 -9.05 -0.61
CA GLU A 111 -4.87 -8.73 -1.96
C GLU A 111 -6.26 -8.08 -1.92
N LYS A 112 -7.08 -8.50 -0.95
CA LYS A 112 -8.41 -7.96 -0.74
C LYS A 112 -8.35 -6.47 -0.39
N PHE A 113 -7.49 -6.08 0.55
CA PHE A 113 -7.28 -4.67 0.90
C PHE A 113 -6.77 -3.87 -0.31
N LEU A 114 -5.75 -4.39 -1.00
CA LEU A 114 -5.16 -3.73 -2.18
C LEU A 114 -6.18 -3.52 -3.30
N SER A 115 -7.14 -4.45 -3.49
CA SER A 115 -8.17 -4.35 -4.53
C SER A 115 -9.10 -3.13 -4.39
N TYR A 116 -9.12 -2.48 -3.22
CA TYR A 116 -9.94 -1.28 -2.99
C TYR A 116 -9.30 0.00 -3.57
N PHE A 117 -8.00 -0.02 -3.85
CA PHE A 117 -7.23 1.15 -4.25
C PHE A 117 -6.64 0.94 -5.63
N LYS A 118 -7.18 1.68 -6.62
CA LYS A 118 -6.71 1.62 -8.00
C LYS A 118 -5.87 2.86 -8.34
N PRO A 119 -4.73 2.70 -9.06
CA PRO A 119 -4.12 1.43 -9.48
C PRO A 119 -3.29 0.75 -8.38
N CYS A 120 -2.95 1.47 -7.32
CA CYS A 120 -2.13 0.98 -6.21
C CYS A 120 -2.32 1.84 -4.95
N ILE A 121 -1.64 1.44 -3.87
CA ILE A 121 -1.33 2.31 -2.73
C ILE A 121 0.14 2.75 -2.83
N ILE A 122 0.41 4.02 -2.52
CA ILE A 122 1.78 4.55 -2.37
C ILE A 122 1.86 5.17 -0.97
N PRO A 123 2.46 4.48 0.01
CA PRO A 123 2.69 5.04 1.34
C PRO A 123 3.51 6.33 1.24
N GLN A 124 3.24 7.30 2.12
CA GLN A 124 3.90 8.59 2.18
C GLN A 124 4.66 8.71 3.50
N LYS A 125 5.84 9.33 3.49
CA LYS A 125 6.58 9.60 4.72
C LYS A 125 5.83 10.61 5.60
N GLY A 126 6.10 10.58 6.90
CA GLY A 126 5.48 11.47 7.88
C GLY A 126 4.22 10.86 8.50
N GLY A 127 3.37 11.74 9.01
CA GLY A 127 2.20 11.40 9.81
C GLY A 127 1.83 12.48 10.81
N VAL A 128 0.83 12.21 11.66
CA VAL A 128 0.28 13.12 12.67
C VAL A 128 1.35 13.59 13.64
N ALA A 129 2.20 12.67 14.14
CA ALA A 129 3.26 12.98 15.09
C ALA A 129 4.29 13.98 14.52
N SER A 130 4.56 13.90 13.22
CA SER A 130 5.44 14.83 12.50
C SER A 130 4.74 16.12 12.03
N GLY A 131 3.45 16.29 12.32
CA GLY A 131 2.66 17.47 11.97
C GLY A 131 2.02 17.43 10.57
N PHE A 132 2.16 16.34 9.82
CA PHE A 132 1.58 16.20 8.48
C PHE A 132 0.07 15.94 8.58
N LYS A 133 -0.72 16.98 8.27
CA LYS A 133 -2.18 16.87 8.13
C LYS A 133 -2.60 16.59 6.69
N HIS A 134 -1.84 17.11 5.74
CA HIS A 134 -1.99 16.91 4.31
C HIS A 134 -0.58 16.79 3.69
N PRO A 135 -0.43 16.08 2.55
CA PRO A 135 0.81 16.12 1.80
C PRO A 135 1.00 17.56 1.29
N GLU A 136 1.89 18.32 1.93
CA GLU A 136 2.39 19.58 1.40
C GLU A 136 3.30 19.29 0.20
N ALA A 137 3.37 20.24 -0.74
CA ALA A 137 4.23 20.12 -1.91
C ALA A 137 5.70 20.24 -1.47
N GLU A 138 6.28 19.13 -1.03
CA GLU A 138 7.72 19.04 -0.84
C GLU A 138 8.43 19.11 -2.19
N GLU A 139 9.68 19.59 -2.19
CA GLU A 139 10.55 19.46 -3.35
C GLU A 139 10.60 17.99 -3.78
N HIS A 140 10.38 17.73 -5.07
CA HIS A 140 10.33 16.37 -5.59
C HIS A 140 11.61 15.60 -5.21
N GLN A 141 11.46 14.63 -4.31
CA GLN A 141 12.53 13.76 -3.87
C GLN A 141 12.63 12.56 -4.81
N THR A 142 13.83 12.35 -5.39
CA THR A 142 14.12 11.12 -6.12
C THR A 142 13.88 9.91 -5.23
N CYS A 143 12.99 9.01 -5.66
CA CYS A 143 12.62 7.84 -4.90
C CYS A 143 12.60 6.59 -5.78
N LEU A 144 12.94 5.46 -5.16
CA LEU A 144 12.91 4.15 -5.79
C LEU A 144 11.82 3.33 -5.11
N PHE A 145 10.86 2.89 -5.92
CA PHE A 145 9.83 1.97 -5.50
C PHE A 145 10.08 0.59 -6.08
N VAL A 146 9.66 -0.44 -5.35
CA VAL A 146 9.59 -1.81 -5.86
C VAL A 146 8.13 -2.23 -6.02
N CYS A 147 7.79 -2.75 -7.20
CA CYS A 147 6.52 -3.39 -7.48
C CYS A 147 6.63 -4.86 -7.07
N THR A 148 5.88 -5.28 -6.06
CA THR A 148 5.84 -6.69 -5.63
C THR A 148 4.41 -7.24 -5.69
N GLY A 149 4.27 -8.50 -6.09
CA GLY A 149 3.00 -9.23 -6.13
C GLY A 149 3.10 -10.50 -6.98
N LYS A 150 3.16 -11.67 -6.35
CA LYS A 150 3.15 -12.97 -7.04
C LYS A 150 1.72 -13.53 -7.06
N HIS A 151 1.37 -14.23 -8.16
CA HIS A 151 0.17 -15.08 -8.40
C HIS A 151 -0.93 -14.46 -9.28
N VAL A 152 -0.96 -14.82 -10.57
CA VAL A 152 -1.70 -15.96 -11.19
C VAL A 152 -3.22 -15.73 -11.23
N VAL A 153 -3.67 -15.26 -12.41
CA VAL A 153 -4.95 -15.59 -13.06
C VAL A 153 -6.18 -15.65 -12.14
N HIS A 154 -6.62 -14.50 -11.65
CA HIS A 154 -7.98 -14.00 -11.87
C HIS A 154 -7.84 -12.48 -11.99
N VAL A 155 -8.12 -11.94 -13.18
CA VAL A 155 -8.08 -10.48 -13.41
C VAL A 155 -9.20 -9.84 -12.60
N ASN A 156 -8.92 -9.52 -11.34
CA ASN A 156 -9.56 -8.42 -10.64
C ASN A 156 -8.54 -7.28 -10.66
N GLU A 157 -8.91 -6.18 -11.30
CA GLU A 157 -8.06 -5.02 -11.49
C GLU A 157 -7.50 -4.48 -10.17
N ALA A 158 -6.15 -4.39 -10.10
CA ALA A 158 -5.28 -3.81 -9.06
C ALA A 158 -4.87 -4.74 -7.90
N SER A 159 -3.61 -5.18 -7.94
CA SER A 159 -2.93 -5.91 -6.85
C SER A 159 -1.46 -5.47 -6.66
N LEU A 160 -1.05 -4.27 -7.09
CA LEU A 160 0.34 -3.83 -6.92
C LEU A 160 0.55 -3.05 -5.64
N LYS A 161 1.57 -3.47 -4.90
CA LYS A 161 2.11 -2.81 -3.71
C LYS A 161 3.41 -2.09 -4.06
N PHE A 162 3.57 -0.88 -3.53
CA PHE A 162 4.78 -0.06 -3.63
C PHE A 162 5.35 0.20 -2.24
N ASP A 163 6.61 -0.17 -2.03
CA ASP A 163 7.38 0.24 -0.86
C ASP A 163 8.57 1.08 -1.30
N PHE A 164 8.94 2.06 -0.48
CA PHE A 164 10.22 2.73 -0.61
C PHE A 164 11.34 1.73 -0.30
N VAL A 165 12.23 1.55 -1.27
CA VAL A 165 13.49 0.86 -1.06
C VAL A 165 14.63 1.89 -0.98
N PRO A 166 15.74 1.58 -0.29
CA PRO A 166 16.91 2.44 -0.34
C PRO A 166 17.26 2.75 -1.80
N PHE A 167 17.49 4.04 -2.09
CA PHE A 167 17.97 4.48 -3.39
C PHE A 167 19.43 4.05 -3.55
N ALA A 168 19.60 2.77 -3.84
CA ALA A 168 20.86 2.07 -3.89
C ALA A 168 20.74 0.93 -4.90
N ARG A 169 21.81 0.71 -5.67
CA ARG A 169 21.88 -0.39 -6.64
C ARG A 169 21.64 -1.76 -6.02
N SER A 170 22.01 -1.94 -4.75
CA SER A 170 21.80 -3.18 -4.00
C SER A 170 20.33 -3.52 -3.76
N SER A 171 19.41 -2.56 -3.96
CA SER A 171 17.97 -2.78 -3.85
C SER A 171 17.40 -3.45 -5.11
N LEU A 172 18.04 -3.27 -6.27
CA LEU A 172 17.59 -3.83 -7.54
C LEU A 172 17.89 -5.33 -7.62
N ASN A 173 17.03 -6.08 -8.29
CA ASN A 173 17.23 -7.50 -8.57
C ASN A 173 16.61 -7.91 -9.92
N HIS A 174 16.83 -9.17 -10.31
CA HIS A 174 16.39 -9.72 -11.59
C HIS A 174 14.92 -10.16 -11.61
N ASP A 175 14.26 -10.24 -10.45
CA ASP A 175 12.92 -10.82 -10.31
C ASP A 175 11.81 -9.76 -10.32
N ASP A 176 12.08 -8.63 -9.69
CA ASP A 176 11.08 -7.60 -9.41
C ASP A 176 11.11 -6.47 -10.46
N ILE A 177 10.06 -5.63 -10.46
CA ILE A 177 10.01 -4.39 -11.24
C ILE A 177 10.24 -3.22 -10.30
N PHE A 178 11.01 -2.24 -10.74
CA PHE A 178 11.33 -1.06 -9.95
C PHE A 178 10.91 0.19 -10.68
N ILE A 179 10.36 1.17 -9.95
CA ILE A 179 10.04 2.49 -10.47
C ILE A 179 11.00 3.49 -9.82
N LEU A 180 11.89 4.06 -10.62
CA LEU A 180 12.71 5.19 -10.21
C LEU A 180 12.01 6.47 -10.63
N ASP A 181 11.45 7.17 -9.65
CA ASP A 181 10.81 8.46 -9.83
C ASP A 181 11.81 9.59 -9.60
N THR A 182 11.95 10.45 -10.61
CA THR A 182 12.84 11.62 -10.59
C THR A 182 12.08 12.84 -11.06
N LYS A 183 12.62 14.04 -10.81
CA LYS A 183 11.95 15.31 -11.08
C LYS A 183 11.48 15.49 -12.53
N SER A 184 12.16 14.89 -13.50
CA SER A 184 11.88 15.09 -14.93
C SER A 184 11.59 13.81 -15.70
N LYS A 185 11.92 12.65 -15.15
CA LYS A 185 11.73 11.35 -15.79
C LYS A 185 11.41 10.25 -14.78
N ILE A 186 10.46 9.38 -15.12
CA ILE A 186 10.17 8.16 -14.37
C ILE A 186 10.71 6.98 -15.18
N PHE A 187 11.54 6.14 -14.55
CA PHE A 187 12.06 4.92 -15.15
C PHE A 187 11.36 3.71 -14.58
N GLN A 188 10.88 2.83 -15.45
CA GLN A 188 10.44 1.48 -15.09
C GLN A 188 11.56 0.49 -15.43
N PHE A 189 12.25 0.00 -14.40
CA PHE A 189 13.22 -1.08 -14.56
C PHE A 189 12.54 -2.44 -14.43
N ASN A 190 12.58 -3.23 -15.50
CA ASN A 190 12.00 -4.57 -15.56
C ASN A 190 13.08 -5.62 -15.32
N GLY A 191 13.03 -6.30 -14.17
CA GLY A 191 13.87 -7.47 -13.89
C GLY A 191 13.66 -8.55 -14.96
N SER A 192 14.72 -9.28 -15.32
CA SER A 192 14.67 -10.25 -16.42
C SER A 192 13.65 -11.38 -16.20
N ASN A 193 13.35 -11.72 -14.94
CA ASN A 193 12.42 -12.78 -14.55
C ASN A 193 10.99 -12.26 -14.26
N SER A 194 10.75 -10.96 -14.37
CA SER A 194 9.41 -10.37 -14.23
C SER A 194 8.49 -10.74 -15.41
N SER A 195 7.21 -10.95 -15.12
CA SER A 195 6.18 -11.31 -16.11
C SER A 195 5.65 -10.10 -16.89
N ILE A 196 5.11 -10.34 -18.08
CA ILE A 196 4.50 -9.29 -18.93
C ILE A 196 3.35 -8.59 -18.20
N GLN A 197 2.56 -9.35 -17.42
CA GLN A 197 1.44 -8.83 -16.65
C GLN A 197 1.90 -7.88 -15.54
N GLU A 198 2.94 -8.25 -14.80
CA GLU A 198 3.52 -7.37 -13.78
C GLU A 198 4.07 -6.08 -14.42
N ARG A 199 4.73 -6.19 -15.58
CA ARG A 199 5.25 -5.03 -16.33
C ARG A 199 4.15 -4.09 -16.81
N ALA A 200 3.03 -4.63 -17.31
CA ALA A 200 1.88 -3.85 -17.71
C ALA A 200 1.23 -3.12 -16.53
N LYS A 201 1.11 -3.81 -15.38
CA LYS A 201 0.59 -3.18 -14.15
C LYS A 201 1.53 -2.12 -13.59
N ALA A 202 2.84 -2.34 -13.62
CA ALA A 202 3.80 -1.33 -13.23
C ALA A 202 3.68 -0.08 -14.10
N LEU A 203 3.43 -0.24 -15.41
CA LEU A 203 3.23 0.88 -16.32
C LEU A 203 1.96 1.69 -15.99
N GLU A 204 0.85 1.04 -15.61
CA GLU A 204 -0.35 1.73 -15.10
C GLU A 204 -0.01 2.63 -13.90
N VAL A 205 0.88 2.16 -13.02
CA VAL A 205 1.32 2.92 -11.85
C VAL A 205 2.26 4.05 -12.24
N VAL A 206 3.18 3.83 -13.18
CA VAL A 206 4.02 4.90 -13.73
C VAL A 206 3.16 6.04 -14.29
N GLN A 207 2.11 5.72 -15.05
CA GLN A 207 1.18 6.74 -15.53
C GLN A 207 0.46 7.45 -14.39
N TYR A 208 0.01 6.71 -13.37
CA TYR A 208 -0.60 7.31 -12.19
C TYR A 208 0.34 8.26 -11.45
N ILE A 209 1.63 7.89 -11.27
CA ILE A 209 2.63 8.75 -10.63
C ILE A 209 2.85 10.00 -11.46
N LYS A 210 3.02 9.84 -12.78
CA LYS A 210 3.17 10.96 -13.72
C LYS A 210 2.00 11.93 -13.65
N ASP A 211 0.77 11.45 -13.66
CA ASP A 211 -0.42 12.30 -13.66
C ASP A 211 -0.67 12.94 -12.30
N THR A 212 -0.40 12.22 -11.21
CA THR A 212 -0.73 12.65 -9.84
C THR A 212 0.34 13.53 -9.21
N TYR A 213 1.62 13.25 -9.46
CA TYR A 213 2.75 13.90 -8.80
C TYR A 213 3.61 14.76 -9.74
N HIS A 214 3.39 14.68 -11.06
CA HIS A 214 4.16 15.43 -12.06
C HIS A 214 3.29 16.20 -13.07
N ASP A 215 2.00 16.38 -12.78
CA ASP A 215 1.03 17.09 -13.65
C ASP A 215 1.03 16.60 -15.12
N GLY A 216 1.34 15.32 -15.37
CA GLY A 216 1.39 14.75 -16.71
C GLY A 216 2.62 15.16 -17.55
N LYS A 217 3.57 15.92 -17.00
CA LYS A 217 4.68 16.53 -17.77
C LYS A 217 5.99 15.74 -17.76
N CYS A 218 6.07 14.70 -16.92
CA CYS A 218 7.26 13.89 -16.76
C CYS A 218 7.45 12.89 -17.93
N GLU A 219 8.70 12.69 -18.35
CA GLU A 219 9.05 11.65 -19.33
C GLU A 219 8.96 10.27 -18.69
N VAL A 220 8.70 9.24 -19.50
CA VAL A 220 8.64 7.84 -19.04
C VAL A 220 9.54 6.98 -19.91
N ALA A 221 10.42 6.22 -19.27
CA ALA A 221 11.35 5.31 -19.94
C ALA A 221 11.26 3.90 -19.37
N ALA A 222 11.37 2.88 -20.22
CA ALA A 222 11.39 1.48 -19.81
C ALA A 222 12.80 0.92 -19.97
N VAL A 223 13.37 0.39 -18.89
CA VAL A 223 14.71 -0.18 -18.83
C VAL A 223 14.60 -1.68 -18.62
N GLU A 224 15.19 -2.46 -19.52
CA GLU A 224 15.15 -3.92 -19.44
C GLU A 224 16.46 -4.46 -18.86
N ASP A 225 16.35 -5.29 -17.83
CA ASP A 225 17.48 -6.00 -17.25
C ASP A 225 18.16 -6.92 -18.29
N GLY A 226 19.49 -6.94 -18.28
CA GLY A 226 20.30 -7.69 -19.24
C GLY A 226 20.46 -7.04 -20.63
N LYS A 227 19.70 -5.97 -20.96
CA LYS A 227 19.98 -5.16 -22.15
C LYS A 227 21.06 -4.12 -21.81
N LEU A 228 22.32 -4.49 -22.02
CA LEU A 228 23.46 -3.60 -21.79
C LEU A 228 23.38 -2.36 -22.68
N MET A 229 23.13 -1.18 -22.08
CA MET A 229 23.42 0.16 -22.63
C MET A 229 23.06 0.36 -24.11
N ALA A 230 21.95 -0.24 -24.56
CA ALA A 230 21.57 -0.21 -25.97
C ALA A 230 21.01 1.16 -26.40
N ASP A 231 20.58 1.96 -25.44
CA ASP A 231 19.92 3.25 -25.62
C ASP A 231 20.29 4.25 -24.51
N ALA A 232 20.01 5.53 -24.78
CA ALA A 232 20.37 6.64 -23.90
C ALA A 232 19.63 6.59 -22.54
N GLU A 233 18.41 6.06 -22.52
CA GLU A 233 17.58 5.97 -21.31
C GLU A 233 18.15 4.98 -20.31
N THR A 234 18.64 3.84 -20.80
CA THR A 234 19.35 2.85 -19.98
C THR A 234 20.62 3.45 -19.37
N GLY A 235 21.38 4.22 -20.15
CA GLY A 235 22.58 4.92 -19.65
C GLY A 235 22.26 5.95 -18.56
N GLU A 236 21.21 6.75 -18.76
CA GLU A 236 20.72 7.72 -17.79
C GLU A 236 20.29 7.05 -16.48
N PHE A 237 19.50 5.97 -16.58
CA PHE A 237 19.08 5.16 -15.43
C PHE A 237 20.27 4.65 -14.61
N TRP A 238 21.26 4.02 -15.25
CA TRP A 238 22.43 3.52 -14.53
C TRP A 238 23.31 4.65 -13.98
N GLY A 239 23.29 5.83 -14.61
CA GLY A 239 23.95 7.04 -14.11
C GLY A 239 23.51 7.41 -12.68
N PHE A 240 22.22 7.25 -12.37
CA PHE A 240 21.68 7.45 -11.02
C PHE A 240 22.28 6.52 -9.95
N PHE A 241 22.83 5.38 -10.36
CA PHE A 241 23.44 4.39 -9.48
C PHE A 241 24.98 4.39 -9.53
N GLY A 242 25.60 5.40 -10.16
CA GLY A 242 27.05 5.49 -10.34
C GLY A 242 27.60 4.65 -11.49
N GLY A 243 26.74 4.23 -12.42
CA GLY A 243 27.06 3.40 -13.58
C GLY A 243 26.55 1.96 -13.47
N PHE A 244 26.67 1.22 -14.57
CA PHE A 244 26.27 -0.18 -14.62
C PHE A 244 27.20 -1.04 -13.78
N ALA A 245 26.62 -1.90 -12.94
CA ALA A 245 27.33 -2.98 -12.26
C ALA A 245 26.38 -4.17 -12.04
N PRO A 246 26.89 -5.41 -11.98
CA PRO A 246 26.08 -6.60 -11.77
C PRO A 246 25.16 -6.48 -10.56
N LEU A 247 23.89 -6.85 -10.74
CA LEU A 247 22.91 -6.85 -9.67
C LEU A 247 23.15 -7.98 -8.67
N PRO A 248 22.80 -7.79 -7.39
CA PRO A 248 22.87 -8.87 -6.41
C PRO A 248 21.93 -10.02 -6.80
N ARG A 249 22.41 -11.26 -6.67
CA ARG A 249 21.53 -12.44 -6.72
C ARG A 249 20.79 -12.53 -5.40
N LYS A 250 19.46 -12.65 -5.44
CA LYS A 250 18.65 -12.94 -4.26
C LYS A 250 19.10 -14.29 -3.71
N THR A 251 19.77 -14.32 -2.56
CA THR A 251 20.09 -15.58 -1.89
C THR A 251 18.80 -16.14 -1.29
N ALA A 252 18.55 -17.44 -1.43
CA ALA A 252 17.33 -18.13 -0.96
C ALA A 252 17.08 -18.06 0.57
N SER A 253 17.85 -17.27 1.32
CA SER A 253 17.84 -17.22 2.78
C SER A 253 16.85 -16.24 3.40
N ASP A 254 16.21 -15.36 2.62
CA ASP A 254 15.31 -14.32 3.16
C ASP A 254 13.82 -14.63 3.01
N GLU A 255 13.42 -15.64 2.21
CA GLU A 255 12.02 -16.10 2.16
C GLU A 255 11.66 -17.07 3.31
N ASP A 256 12.64 -17.61 4.07
CA ASP A 256 12.42 -18.70 5.05
C ASP A 256 12.48 -18.30 6.55
N LYS A 257 12.55 -17.00 6.89
CA LYS A 257 12.56 -16.55 8.30
C LYS A 257 11.19 -16.13 8.86
N THR A 258 10.10 -16.33 8.13
CA THR A 258 8.72 -16.15 8.63
C THR A 258 7.99 -17.46 8.91
N GLY A 259 8.67 -18.60 8.83
CA GLY A 259 8.23 -19.86 9.40
C GLY A 259 8.41 -19.90 10.91
N VAL A 260 7.68 -19.07 11.68
CA VAL A 260 7.54 -19.35 13.12
C VAL A 260 6.76 -20.67 13.22
N SER A 261 7.50 -21.74 13.49
CA SER A 261 6.97 -23.01 13.95
C SER A 261 6.11 -22.76 15.19
N LEU A 262 4.81 -22.55 14.98
CA LEU A 262 3.81 -22.64 16.02
C LEU A 262 3.75 -24.11 16.44
N SER A 263 4.58 -24.47 17.41
CA SER A 263 4.45 -25.71 18.17
C SER A 263 3.07 -25.69 18.83
N THR A 264 2.10 -26.34 18.20
CA THR A 264 0.75 -26.54 18.75
C THR A 264 0.87 -27.43 19.99
N LYS A 265 0.98 -26.83 21.17
CA LYS A 265 0.67 -27.53 22.42
C LYS A 265 -0.82 -27.39 22.68
N LEU A 266 -1.57 -28.43 22.32
CA LEU A 266 -2.93 -28.63 22.81
C LEU A 266 -2.83 -28.97 24.31
N PHE A 267 -3.39 -28.10 25.15
CA PHE A 267 -3.72 -28.47 26.52
C PHE A 267 -5.16 -28.98 26.51
N TRP A 268 -5.33 -30.24 26.90
CA TRP A 268 -6.61 -30.85 27.24
C TRP A 268 -7.02 -30.47 28.65
#